data_AF-A0A2P2FFC7-F1
#
_entry.id   AF-A0A2P2FFC7-F1
#
_cell.length_a   1.000
_cell.length_b   1.000
_cell.length_c   1.000
_cell.angle_alpha   90.00
_cell.angle_beta   90.00
_cell.angle_gamma   90.00
#
_symmetry.space_group_name_H-M   'P 1'
#
loop_
_entity.id
_entity.type
_entity.pdbx_description
1 polymer ?
#
loop_
_entity_poly.entity_id
_entity_poly.type
_entity_poly.pdbx_seq_one_letter_code
_entity_poly.pdbx_strand_id
1 'polypeptide(L)'
;MSPLTFHPAGVPSGLTGRPDAQFGFELEFQVIGEDFVDVNAVLRAKLDEAGFGDWAVVEEGAHDYGVEVISPILPGAAKSWANLAAVLEIICSYRGVDGASAQADHVGGHVNFSFEEQLEPPVYGRVAQLNMAFESLLYRLGNHYGATALQRDLWAVGPNPIPPPAREIVSIDEVQALSTSKYDAINFQYVDGDASDWLEFRFWAGSLDPAVWQVHAEISAAMVLAAKDPSLYRRLDELMADPRLLGHEPETGTNETELGRLLDFLALLPLSPAAQKLAVALYAWTSPWTDQGANDHQLRAQTVIGPGARGWIFPTRGDSVPDVLQISGKLQEYAGAEIVVATASPGRRTVEMWRRDPVPFAGFAKVLAARGVTGNAADEAKHAGFEARLVLAVSGGAARLGLAVMAEVSVPTVVTHGRVQVTEDGRIESDSEWIELRPGGEQPLRTGVTDLRQALDQVWAHAAPKPQAAAPGPSAAWPGFGGTPFLTLAGAGAPASPGVAVPSDQVSSDNVNWSWR
;
A
#
# COMPACT_ATOMS: atom_id res chain seq x y z
N MET A 1 -19.40 -25.40 -6.37
CA MET A 1 -20.55 -24.54 -6.01
C MET A 1 -20.11 -23.68 -4.84
N SER A 2 -20.51 -22.40 -4.84
CA SER A 2 -20.24 -21.48 -3.73
C SER A 2 -20.96 -21.95 -2.45
N PRO A 3 -20.28 -22.00 -1.29
CA PRO A 3 -20.91 -22.27 0.00
C PRO A 3 -21.59 -21.02 0.61
N LEU A 4 -21.41 -19.86 -0.02
CA LEU A 4 -21.94 -18.60 0.48
C LEU A 4 -23.40 -18.41 0.05
N THR A 5 -24.14 -17.63 0.83
CA THR A 5 -25.52 -17.27 0.53
C THR A 5 -25.59 -15.79 0.26
N PHE A 6 -26.04 -15.40 -0.93
CA PHE A 6 -26.32 -14.01 -1.25
C PHE A 6 -27.63 -13.57 -0.60
N HIS A 7 -27.64 -12.39 0.00
CA HIS A 7 -28.80 -11.81 0.64
C HIS A 7 -29.23 -10.53 -0.11
N PRO A 8 -30.29 -10.57 -0.93
CA PRO A 8 -30.67 -9.42 -1.78
C PRO A 8 -30.99 -8.12 -1.03
N ALA A 9 -31.29 -8.21 0.28
CA ALA A 9 -31.58 -7.06 1.12
C ALA A 9 -30.37 -6.56 1.94
N GLY A 10 -29.18 -7.10 1.68
CA GLY A 10 -28.05 -7.06 2.61
C GLY A 10 -28.10 -8.21 3.61
N VAL A 11 -26.97 -8.50 4.26
CA VAL A 11 -26.87 -9.59 5.22
C VAL A 11 -27.81 -9.32 6.41
N PRO A 12 -28.62 -10.30 6.86
CA PRO A 12 -29.58 -10.09 7.95
C PRO A 12 -28.93 -9.52 9.21
N SER A 13 -29.43 -8.38 9.66
CA SER A 13 -28.89 -7.59 10.78
C SER A 13 -27.38 -7.26 10.66
N GLY A 14 -26.83 -7.34 9.45
CA GLY A 14 -25.45 -7.01 9.13
C GLY A 14 -25.27 -5.54 8.78
N LEU A 15 -24.03 -5.15 8.54
CA LEU A 15 -23.63 -3.79 8.24
C LEU A 15 -23.95 -3.39 6.80
N THR A 16 -24.00 -4.37 5.90
CA THR A 16 -24.39 -4.19 4.49
C THR A 16 -25.86 -3.78 4.31
N GLY A 17 -26.69 -3.93 5.35
CA GLY A 17 -28.07 -3.45 5.37
C GLY A 17 -28.29 -2.17 6.18
N ARG A 18 -27.22 -1.51 6.63
CA ARG A 18 -27.32 -0.28 7.43
C ARG A 18 -27.43 0.96 6.53
N PRO A 19 -28.34 1.90 6.85
CA PRO A 19 -28.55 3.09 6.03
C PRO A 19 -27.38 4.08 6.09
N ASP A 20 -26.61 4.09 7.18
CA ASP A 20 -25.46 4.98 7.39
C ASP A 20 -24.14 4.44 6.80
N ALA A 21 -24.16 3.21 6.25
CA ALA A 21 -23.01 2.59 5.62
C ALA A 21 -23.01 2.85 4.11
N GLN A 22 -21.85 3.21 3.58
CA GLN A 22 -21.63 3.47 2.16
C GLN A 22 -20.53 2.57 1.63
N PHE A 23 -20.76 1.99 0.46
CA PHE A 23 -19.86 1.03 -0.18
C PHE A 23 -19.53 1.47 -1.60
N GLY A 24 -18.30 1.27 -2.02
CA GLY A 24 -17.89 1.24 -3.41
C GLY A 24 -17.20 -0.09 -3.71
N PHE A 25 -17.30 -0.55 -4.95
CA PHE A 25 -16.68 -1.79 -5.41
C PHE A 25 -15.89 -1.57 -6.68
N GLU A 26 -14.71 -2.16 -6.73
CA GLU A 26 -13.89 -2.22 -7.93
C GLU A 26 -13.80 -3.68 -8.33
N LEU A 27 -14.57 -4.04 -9.37
CA LEU A 27 -14.81 -5.39 -9.82
C LEU A 27 -13.83 -5.73 -10.94
N GLU A 28 -12.69 -6.31 -10.57
CA GLU A 28 -11.68 -6.73 -11.54
C GLU A 28 -12.01 -8.11 -12.14
N PHE A 29 -11.69 -8.29 -13.42
CA PHE A 29 -11.72 -9.55 -14.16
C PHE A 29 -10.86 -9.47 -15.42
N GLN A 30 -10.55 -10.62 -16.01
CA GLN A 30 -9.88 -10.73 -17.30
C GLN A 30 -10.82 -11.28 -18.36
N VAL A 31 -10.63 -10.85 -19.60
CA VAL A 31 -11.21 -11.49 -20.78
C VAL A 31 -10.07 -11.89 -21.72
N ILE A 32 -9.55 -13.11 -21.52
CA ILE A 32 -8.33 -13.57 -22.18
C ILE A 32 -8.45 -13.52 -23.70
N GLY A 33 -7.52 -12.80 -24.33
CA GLY A 33 -7.41 -12.67 -25.79
C GLY A 33 -8.18 -11.50 -26.39
N GLU A 34 -8.78 -10.63 -25.57
CA GLU A 34 -9.54 -9.48 -26.06
C GLU A 34 -8.92 -8.15 -25.67
N ASP A 35 -8.88 -7.21 -26.62
CA ASP A 35 -8.45 -5.85 -26.35
C ASP A 35 -9.48 -5.11 -25.47
N PHE A 36 -8.99 -4.34 -24.51
CA PHE A 36 -9.83 -3.57 -23.59
C PHE A 36 -10.82 -2.67 -24.33
N VAL A 37 -10.44 -2.07 -25.46
CA VAL A 37 -11.32 -1.16 -26.22
C VAL A 37 -12.60 -1.87 -26.68
N ASP A 38 -12.47 -3.12 -27.15
CA ASP A 38 -13.59 -3.91 -27.61
C ASP A 38 -14.48 -4.36 -26.43
N VAL A 39 -13.85 -4.83 -25.36
CA VAL A 39 -14.55 -5.24 -24.13
C VAL A 39 -15.33 -4.06 -23.53
N ASN A 40 -14.69 -2.90 -23.42
CA ASN A 40 -15.29 -1.68 -22.89
C ASN A 40 -16.49 -1.25 -23.74
N ALA A 41 -16.37 -1.22 -25.08
CA ALA A 41 -17.47 -0.81 -25.95
C ALA A 41 -18.73 -1.67 -25.74
N VAL A 42 -18.57 -2.98 -25.63
CA VAL A 42 -19.68 -3.92 -25.44
C VAL A 42 -20.23 -3.88 -24.02
N LEU A 43 -19.37 -3.93 -22.99
CA LEU A 43 -19.80 -3.89 -21.60
C LEU A 43 -20.49 -2.58 -21.27
N ARG A 44 -19.94 -1.44 -21.72
CA ARG A 44 -20.55 -0.13 -21.54
C ARG A 44 -21.96 -0.08 -22.09
N ALA A 45 -22.16 -0.54 -23.32
CA ALA A 45 -23.47 -0.59 -23.95
C ALA A 45 -24.47 -1.44 -23.15
N LYS A 46 -24.04 -2.61 -22.64
CA LYS A 46 -24.88 -3.46 -21.79
C LYS A 46 -25.22 -2.83 -20.45
N LEU A 47 -24.25 -2.16 -19.81
CA LEU A 47 -24.48 -1.44 -18.56
C LEU A 47 -25.46 -0.28 -18.77
N ASP A 48 -25.29 0.51 -19.82
CA ASP A 48 -26.18 1.61 -20.18
C ASP A 48 -27.61 1.12 -20.45
N GLU A 49 -27.77 0.05 -21.23
CA GLU A 49 -29.08 -0.57 -21.52
C GLU A 49 -29.79 -1.05 -20.24
N ALA A 50 -29.02 -1.57 -19.28
CA ALA A 50 -29.52 -2.02 -17.99
C ALA A 50 -29.73 -0.88 -16.97
N GLY A 51 -29.37 0.36 -17.31
CA GLY A 51 -29.52 1.54 -16.44
C GLY A 51 -28.38 1.74 -15.42
N PHE A 52 -27.19 1.21 -15.70
CA PHE A 52 -25.98 1.30 -14.89
C PHE A 52 -24.90 2.19 -15.51
N GLY A 53 -25.30 3.25 -16.24
CA GLY A 53 -24.36 4.14 -16.94
C GLY A 53 -23.45 4.98 -16.03
N ASP A 54 -23.71 4.99 -14.72
CA ASP A 54 -22.88 5.60 -13.69
C ASP A 54 -21.76 4.67 -13.16
N TRP A 55 -21.76 3.39 -13.53
CA TRP A 55 -20.65 2.48 -13.25
C TRP A 55 -19.54 2.71 -14.26
N ALA A 56 -18.30 2.94 -13.82
CA ALA A 56 -17.18 3.07 -14.75
C ALA A 56 -16.64 1.69 -15.18
N VAL A 57 -15.94 1.68 -16.31
CA VAL A 57 -15.30 0.52 -16.93
C VAL A 57 -13.95 1.04 -17.38
N VAL A 58 -12.89 0.53 -16.78
CA VAL A 58 -11.52 0.99 -16.99
C VAL A 58 -10.60 -0.20 -17.24
N GLU A 59 -9.44 0.07 -17.82
CA GLU A 59 -8.41 -0.94 -18.07
C GLU A 59 -7.68 -1.23 -16.76
N GLU A 60 -7.55 -2.52 -16.41
CA GLU A 60 -6.75 -2.94 -15.25
C GLU A 60 -5.33 -3.33 -15.71
N GLY A 61 -4.40 -2.40 -15.56
CA GLY A 61 -3.04 -2.51 -16.08
C GLY A 61 -2.13 -3.49 -15.32
N ALA A 62 -2.53 -4.01 -14.16
CA ALA A 62 -1.80 -5.05 -13.44
C ALA A 62 -1.90 -6.42 -14.12
N HIS A 63 -2.87 -6.62 -15.01
CA HIS A 63 -3.16 -7.91 -15.62
C HIS A 63 -3.28 -7.80 -17.13
N ASP A 64 -2.67 -8.73 -17.86
CA ASP A 64 -2.90 -8.86 -19.31
C ASP A 64 -4.41 -9.06 -19.55
N TYR A 65 -5.02 -8.26 -20.42
CA TYR A 65 -6.47 -8.28 -20.69
C TYR A 65 -7.34 -7.99 -19.46
N GLY A 66 -6.80 -7.22 -18.50
CA GLY A 66 -7.49 -6.80 -17.29
C GLY A 66 -8.55 -5.74 -17.55
N VAL A 67 -9.70 -5.90 -16.91
CA VAL A 67 -10.84 -4.98 -16.94
C VAL A 67 -11.32 -4.77 -15.53
N GLU A 68 -11.63 -3.53 -15.18
CA GLU A 68 -12.19 -3.17 -13.89
C GLU A 68 -13.50 -2.43 -14.09
N VAL A 69 -14.54 -2.88 -13.40
CA VAL A 69 -15.85 -2.22 -13.35
C VAL A 69 -16.05 -1.60 -11.98
N ILE A 70 -16.16 -0.28 -11.95
CA ILE A 70 -16.14 0.52 -10.74
C ILE A 70 -17.55 1.01 -10.43
N SER A 71 -18.05 0.74 -9.22
CA SER A 71 -19.39 1.15 -8.80
C SER A 71 -19.46 2.63 -8.45
N PRO A 72 -20.62 3.31 -8.58
CA PRO A 72 -20.86 4.53 -7.81
C PRO A 72 -20.87 4.22 -6.30
N ILE A 73 -21.03 5.24 -5.45
CA ILE A 73 -21.30 5.02 -4.02
C ILE A 73 -22.67 4.36 -3.85
N LEU A 74 -22.67 3.22 -3.19
CA LEU A 74 -23.81 2.37 -2.95
C LEU A 74 -24.18 2.42 -1.46
N PRO A 75 -25.37 2.93 -1.09
CA PRO A 75 -25.83 2.87 0.30
C PRO A 75 -26.09 1.42 0.73
N GLY A 76 -26.01 1.12 2.02
CA GLY A 76 -26.35 -0.19 2.59
C GLY A 76 -27.86 -0.50 2.51
N ALA A 77 -28.35 -0.79 1.30
CA ALA A 77 -29.76 -0.99 0.99
C ALA A 77 -29.97 -2.11 -0.03
N ALA A 78 -31.16 -2.72 -0.01
CA ALA A 78 -31.53 -3.82 -0.91
C ALA A 78 -31.32 -3.48 -2.40
N LYS A 79 -31.61 -2.24 -2.80
CA LYS A 79 -31.44 -1.80 -4.20
C LYS A 79 -29.96 -1.85 -4.62
N SER A 80 -29.05 -1.47 -3.75
CA SER A 80 -27.61 -1.49 -4.02
C SER A 80 -27.09 -2.90 -4.28
N TRP A 81 -27.51 -3.86 -3.45
CA TRP A 81 -27.13 -5.27 -3.63
C TRP A 81 -27.76 -5.88 -4.88
N ALA A 82 -29.00 -5.53 -5.20
CA ALA A 82 -29.62 -5.92 -6.46
C ALA A 82 -28.87 -5.36 -7.68
N ASN A 83 -28.44 -4.10 -7.61
CA ASN A 83 -27.63 -3.47 -8.67
C ASN A 83 -26.29 -4.19 -8.84
N LEU A 84 -25.54 -4.44 -7.75
CA LEU A 84 -24.28 -5.17 -7.81
C LEU A 84 -24.46 -6.57 -8.43
N ALA A 85 -25.47 -7.32 -8.00
CA ALA A 85 -25.75 -8.64 -8.55
C ALA A 85 -26.07 -8.59 -10.06
N ALA A 86 -26.83 -7.59 -10.51
CA ALA A 86 -27.14 -7.41 -11.93
C ALA A 86 -25.90 -7.03 -12.76
N VAL A 87 -25.02 -6.17 -12.24
CA VAL A 87 -23.74 -5.82 -12.89
C VAL A 87 -22.84 -7.05 -13.00
N LEU A 88 -22.70 -7.84 -11.94
CA LEU A 88 -21.95 -9.10 -11.96
C LEU A 88 -22.55 -10.11 -12.95
N GLU A 89 -23.88 -10.17 -13.08
CA GLU A 89 -24.54 -10.99 -14.09
C GLU A 89 -24.21 -10.51 -15.51
N ILE A 90 -24.18 -9.20 -15.76
CA ILE A 90 -23.77 -8.62 -17.04
C ILE A 90 -22.34 -9.03 -17.38
N ILE A 91 -21.41 -8.90 -16.43
CA ILE A 91 -20.01 -9.33 -16.57
C ILE A 91 -19.94 -10.85 -16.84
N CYS A 92 -20.63 -11.67 -16.05
CA CYS A 92 -20.70 -13.12 -16.24
C CYS A 92 -21.28 -13.53 -17.59
N SER A 93 -22.22 -12.75 -18.14
CA SER A 93 -22.87 -12.99 -19.43
C SER A 93 -22.01 -12.54 -20.60
N TYR A 94 -20.96 -11.77 -20.36
CA TYR A 94 -20.04 -11.31 -21.38
C TYR A 94 -19.39 -12.51 -22.07
N ARG A 95 -19.40 -12.49 -23.40
CA ARG A 95 -18.72 -13.48 -24.23
C ARG A 95 -17.93 -12.71 -25.26
N GLY A 96 -16.63 -12.98 -25.27
CA GLY A 96 -15.74 -12.44 -26.28
C GLY A 96 -16.04 -12.96 -27.69
N VAL A 97 -15.38 -12.38 -28.68
CA VAL A 97 -15.33 -12.76 -30.09
C VAL A 97 -15.06 -14.26 -30.26
N ASP A 98 -14.11 -14.80 -29.50
CA ASP A 98 -13.77 -16.23 -29.50
C ASP A 98 -14.58 -17.05 -28.47
N GLY A 99 -15.57 -16.43 -27.84
CA GLY A 99 -16.43 -17.05 -26.82
C GLY A 99 -15.81 -17.10 -25.41
N ALA A 100 -14.68 -16.42 -25.19
CA ALA A 100 -14.04 -16.30 -23.87
C ALA A 100 -15.01 -15.65 -22.86
N SER A 101 -15.03 -16.18 -21.63
CA SER A 101 -15.82 -15.63 -20.53
C SER A 101 -14.93 -14.79 -19.61
N ALA A 102 -15.53 -13.83 -18.91
CA ALA A 102 -14.87 -13.12 -17.82
C ALA A 102 -14.35 -14.10 -16.75
N GLN A 103 -13.14 -13.84 -16.25
CA GLN A 103 -12.45 -14.63 -15.21
C GLN A 103 -11.97 -13.72 -14.09
N ALA A 104 -12.25 -14.09 -12.84
CA ALA A 104 -11.85 -13.30 -11.65
C ALA A 104 -10.97 -14.11 -10.68
N ASP A 105 -10.47 -15.27 -11.10
CA ASP A 105 -9.70 -16.21 -10.27
C ASP A 105 -8.20 -15.86 -10.16
N HIS A 106 -7.76 -14.77 -10.80
CA HIS A 106 -6.36 -14.30 -10.84
C HIS A 106 -6.20 -12.79 -10.62
N VAL A 107 -7.28 -12.08 -10.28
CA VAL A 107 -7.31 -10.62 -10.16
C VAL A 107 -7.65 -10.15 -8.75
N GLY A 108 -7.37 -8.88 -8.48
CA GLY A 108 -7.75 -8.20 -7.26
C GLY A 108 -9.23 -7.86 -7.20
N GLY A 109 -9.55 -6.92 -6.33
CA GLY A 109 -10.90 -6.51 -6.05
C GLY A 109 -10.89 -5.62 -4.82
N HIS A 110 -11.57 -4.48 -4.91
CA HIS A 110 -11.51 -3.48 -3.83
C HIS A 110 -12.90 -3.25 -3.23
N VAL A 111 -12.91 -3.10 -1.90
CA VAL A 111 -14.07 -2.61 -1.17
C VAL A 111 -13.70 -1.22 -0.65
N ASN A 112 -14.33 -0.21 -1.21
CA ASN A 112 -14.30 1.15 -0.70
C ASN A 112 -15.40 1.27 0.36
N PHE A 113 -15.06 1.76 1.55
CA PHE A 113 -16.01 1.85 2.65
C PHE A 113 -15.91 3.19 3.39
N SER A 114 -17.06 3.77 3.66
CA SER A 114 -17.20 4.96 4.50
C SER A 114 -18.49 4.92 5.33
N PHE A 115 -18.52 5.75 6.37
CA PHE A 115 -19.75 6.13 7.07
C PHE A 115 -20.14 7.54 6.65
N GLU A 116 -21.42 7.90 6.81
CA GLU A 116 -21.87 9.30 6.62
C GLU A 116 -21.13 10.29 7.56
N GLU A 117 -20.67 9.82 8.72
CA GLU A 117 -19.88 10.59 9.66
C GLU A 117 -18.39 10.30 9.47
N GLN A 118 -17.61 11.38 9.36
CA GLN A 118 -16.16 11.31 9.33
C GLN A 118 -15.59 10.66 10.60
N LEU A 119 -14.55 9.85 10.44
CA LEU A 119 -13.86 9.24 11.57
C LEU A 119 -12.80 10.18 12.13
N GLU A 120 -12.61 10.15 13.44
CA GLU A 120 -11.49 10.83 14.09
C GLU A 120 -10.15 10.16 13.72
N PRO A 121 -9.04 10.90 13.57
CA PRO A 121 -7.74 10.35 13.16
C PRO A 121 -7.28 9.09 13.93
N PRO A 122 -7.41 9.00 15.28
CA PRO A 122 -7.05 7.80 16.02
C PRO A 122 -7.84 6.54 15.62
N VAL A 123 -9.06 6.67 15.09
CA VAL A 123 -9.88 5.54 14.67
C VAL A 123 -9.26 4.86 13.44
N TYR A 124 -8.73 5.62 12.49
CA TYR A 124 -7.99 5.06 11.35
C TYR A 124 -6.77 4.26 11.81
N GLY A 125 -6.03 4.76 12.80
CA GLY A 125 -4.97 4.02 13.47
C GLY A 125 -5.42 2.68 14.04
N ARG A 126 -6.61 2.64 14.66
CA ARG A 126 -7.21 1.40 15.17
C ARG A 126 -7.63 0.43 14.06
N VAL A 127 -8.06 0.93 12.89
CA VAL A 127 -8.30 0.09 11.70
C VAL A 127 -6.98 -0.53 11.21
N ALA A 128 -5.93 0.27 11.09
CA ALA A 128 -4.60 -0.22 10.69
C ALA A 128 -4.05 -1.28 11.67
N GLN A 129 -4.25 -1.08 12.98
CA GLN A 129 -3.88 -2.07 14.00
C GLN A 129 -4.69 -3.36 13.90
N LEU A 130 -6.01 -3.28 13.65
CA LEU A 130 -6.85 -4.46 13.41
C LEU A 130 -6.36 -5.25 12.20
N ASN A 131 -6.02 -4.55 11.11
CA ASN A 131 -5.44 -5.16 9.92
C ASN A 131 -4.12 -5.87 10.24
N MET A 132 -3.19 -5.17 10.89
CA MET A 132 -1.87 -5.69 11.23
C MET A 132 -1.93 -6.88 12.21
N ALA A 133 -2.76 -6.80 13.24
CA ALA A 133 -2.92 -7.85 14.26
C ALA A 133 -3.41 -9.19 13.67
N PHE A 134 -4.16 -9.15 12.56
CA PHE A 134 -4.76 -10.31 11.91
C PHE A 134 -4.34 -10.45 10.45
N GLU A 135 -3.20 -9.90 10.06
CA GLU A 135 -2.76 -9.81 8.67
C GLU A 135 -2.81 -11.17 7.94
N SER A 136 -2.20 -12.22 8.50
CA SER A 136 -2.21 -13.56 7.90
C SER A 136 -3.62 -14.14 7.73
N LEU A 137 -4.54 -13.82 8.64
CA LEU A 137 -5.93 -14.28 8.57
C LEU A 137 -6.70 -13.52 7.48
N LEU A 138 -6.52 -12.20 7.39
CA LEU A 138 -7.15 -11.37 6.38
C LEU A 138 -6.71 -11.75 4.97
N TYR A 139 -5.42 -12.04 4.77
CA TYR A 139 -4.92 -12.56 3.50
C TYR A 139 -5.44 -13.96 3.16
N ARG A 140 -5.78 -14.79 4.15
CA ARG A 140 -6.49 -16.04 3.89
C ARG A 140 -7.93 -15.78 3.46
N LEU A 141 -8.66 -14.92 4.17
CA LEU A 141 -10.04 -14.56 3.84
C LEU A 141 -10.15 -13.87 2.47
N GLY A 142 -9.15 -13.06 2.09
CA GLY A 142 -9.05 -12.37 0.80
C GLY A 142 -8.29 -13.14 -0.27
N ASN A 143 -7.99 -14.43 -0.05
CA ASN A 143 -7.37 -15.28 -1.06
C ASN A 143 -8.41 -15.75 -2.09
N HIS A 144 -7.97 -16.20 -3.26
CA HIS A 144 -8.89 -16.87 -4.18
C HIS A 144 -9.42 -18.17 -3.55
N TYR A 145 -10.67 -18.50 -3.87
CA TYR A 145 -11.43 -19.54 -3.19
C TYR A 145 -11.64 -20.78 -4.06
N GLY A 146 -11.75 -21.94 -3.42
CA GLY A 146 -11.93 -23.23 -4.08
C GLY A 146 -10.70 -24.13 -4.01
N ALA A 147 -10.91 -25.42 -4.31
CA ALA A 147 -9.91 -26.47 -4.10
C ALA A 147 -8.66 -26.35 -4.99
N THR A 148 -8.76 -25.61 -6.09
CA THR A 148 -7.69 -25.42 -7.08
C THR A 148 -7.39 -23.95 -7.33
N ALA A 149 -7.87 -23.05 -6.45
CA ALA A 149 -7.63 -21.63 -6.59
C ALA A 149 -6.12 -21.32 -6.47
N LEU A 150 -5.67 -20.35 -7.27
CA LEU A 150 -4.32 -19.80 -7.12
C LEU A 150 -4.25 -18.93 -5.86
N GLN A 151 -3.04 -18.64 -5.43
CA GLN A 151 -2.82 -17.74 -4.30
C GLN A 151 -2.78 -16.31 -4.81
N ARG A 152 -3.27 -15.38 -3.99
CA ARG A 152 -3.13 -13.95 -4.23
C ARG A 152 -1.66 -13.56 -4.31
N ASP A 153 -1.35 -12.81 -5.35
CA ASP A 153 -0.02 -12.25 -5.59
C ASP A 153 0.21 -10.99 -4.75
N LEU A 154 1.25 -11.01 -3.91
CA LEU A 154 1.52 -9.89 -3.00
C LEU A 154 2.09 -8.66 -3.71
N TRP A 155 2.63 -8.81 -4.91
CA TRP A 155 3.15 -7.66 -5.66
C TRP A 155 2.05 -6.65 -6.00
N ALA A 156 0.82 -7.13 -6.23
CA ALA A 156 -0.36 -6.32 -6.51
C ALA A 156 -0.96 -5.75 -5.22
N VAL A 157 -0.86 -6.46 -4.10
CA VAL A 157 -1.25 -5.94 -2.78
C VAL A 157 -0.54 -6.66 -1.65
N GLY A 158 0.21 -5.90 -0.86
CA GLY A 158 1.00 -6.39 0.26
C GLY A 158 0.57 -5.86 1.62
N PRO A 159 1.19 -6.37 2.70
CA PRO A 159 1.06 -5.83 4.05
C PRO A 159 1.17 -4.30 4.11
N ASN A 160 0.38 -3.69 5.00
CA ASN A 160 0.57 -2.29 5.38
C ASN A 160 1.86 -2.13 6.22
N PRO A 161 2.40 -0.91 6.35
CA PRO A 161 3.35 -0.58 7.40
C PRO A 161 2.81 -0.85 8.81
N ILE A 162 3.73 -1.04 9.76
CA ILE A 162 3.38 -1.08 11.18
C ILE A 162 2.79 0.28 11.58
N PRO A 163 1.54 0.36 12.05
CA PRO A 163 0.97 1.63 12.47
C PRO A 163 1.64 2.13 13.75
N PRO A 164 1.81 3.46 13.92
CA PRO A 164 2.17 4.01 15.22
C PRO A 164 1.05 3.76 16.25
N PRO A 165 1.30 3.97 17.56
CA PRO A 165 0.24 3.97 18.55
C PRO A 165 -0.90 4.91 18.12
N ALA A 166 -2.14 4.41 18.10
CA ALA A 166 -3.27 5.16 17.55
C ALA A 166 -3.48 6.56 18.15
N ARG A 167 -3.08 6.76 19.41
CA ARG A 167 -3.14 8.06 20.10
C ARG A 167 -2.17 9.12 19.56
N GLU A 168 -1.18 8.70 18.79
CA GLU A 168 -0.15 9.57 18.18
C GLU A 168 -0.59 10.05 16.79
N ILE A 169 -1.66 9.48 16.23
CA ILE A 169 -2.25 9.90 14.97
C ILE A 169 -3.27 11.00 15.28
N VAL A 170 -2.91 12.24 14.96
CA VAL A 170 -3.67 13.45 15.31
C VAL A 170 -4.01 14.31 14.09
N SER A 171 -3.54 13.94 12.90
CA SER A 171 -3.74 14.66 11.64
C SER A 171 -4.06 13.74 10.47
N ILE A 172 -4.61 14.32 9.39
CA ILE A 172 -4.93 13.59 8.16
C ILE A 172 -3.66 13.10 7.46
N ASP A 173 -2.59 13.91 7.43
CA ASP A 173 -1.30 13.49 6.87
C ASP A 173 -0.76 12.21 7.55
N GLU A 174 -0.92 12.10 8.87
CA GLU A 174 -0.55 10.89 9.63
C GLU A 174 -1.48 9.71 9.33
N VAL A 175 -2.76 9.95 9.00
CA VAL A 175 -3.68 8.89 8.54
C VAL A 175 -3.26 8.39 7.17
N GLN A 176 -2.98 9.27 6.21
CA GLN A 176 -2.54 8.90 4.87
C GLN A 176 -1.22 8.10 4.91
N ALA A 177 -0.33 8.43 5.86
CA ALA A 177 0.93 7.72 6.10
C ALA A 177 0.79 6.29 6.67
N LEU A 178 -0.43 5.82 6.98
CA LEU A 178 -0.71 4.43 7.33
C LEU A 178 -0.62 3.48 6.11
N SER A 179 -0.49 4.02 4.91
CA SER A 179 -0.18 3.31 3.67
C SER A 179 0.98 3.98 2.92
N THR A 180 1.86 3.18 2.33
CA THR A 180 2.99 3.62 1.51
C THR A 180 2.58 3.90 0.06
N SER A 181 1.60 3.15 -0.43
CA SER A 181 1.20 3.14 -1.84
C SER A 181 -0.17 2.52 -2.01
N LYS A 182 -0.72 2.65 -3.21
CA LYS A 182 -1.92 1.88 -3.61
C LYS A 182 -1.72 0.36 -3.60
N TYR A 183 -0.53 -0.16 -3.36
CA TYR A 183 -0.28 -1.61 -3.31
C TYR A 183 -0.30 -2.15 -1.87
N ASP A 184 -0.88 -1.43 -0.91
CA ASP A 184 -1.01 -1.88 0.47
C ASP A 184 -2.42 -2.39 0.77
N ALA A 185 -2.53 -3.30 1.73
CA ALA A 185 -3.78 -4.01 2.07
C ALA A 185 -4.96 -3.07 2.34
N ILE A 186 -4.72 -1.98 3.07
CA ILE A 186 -5.67 -0.87 3.22
C ILE A 186 -4.99 0.39 2.74
N ASN A 187 -5.61 1.08 1.78
CA ASN A 187 -5.13 2.35 1.29
C ASN A 187 -5.89 3.49 1.98
N PHE A 188 -5.13 4.39 2.61
CA PHE A 188 -5.62 5.54 3.37
C PHE A 188 -5.48 6.86 2.59
N GLN A 189 -4.99 6.82 1.34
CA GLN A 189 -4.73 8.02 0.52
C GLN A 189 -6.00 8.79 0.13
N TYR A 190 -7.18 8.17 0.27
CA TYR A 190 -8.48 8.79 0.00
C TYR A 190 -9.15 9.37 1.25
N VAL A 191 -8.39 9.57 2.32
CA VAL A 191 -8.82 10.29 3.51
C VAL A 191 -8.24 11.69 3.43
N ASP A 192 -9.06 12.66 3.08
CA ASP A 192 -8.70 14.08 2.88
C ASP A 192 -9.21 14.98 4.00
N GLY A 193 -9.99 14.43 4.93
CA GLY A 193 -10.49 15.16 6.06
C GLY A 193 -11.92 15.68 5.88
N ASP A 194 -12.72 15.08 4.99
CA ASP A 194 -14.10 15.51 4.74
C ASP A 194 -15.12 14.35 4.76
N ALA A 195 -16.40 14.67 4.54
CA ALA A 195 -17.50 13.72 4.59
C ALA A 195 -17.46 12.66 3.48
N SER A 196 -16.53 12.83 2.56
CA SER A 196 -16.36 12.06 1.36
C SER A 196 -15.23 11.04 1.50
N ASP A 197 -14.45 11.11 2.58
CA ASP A 197 -13.38 10.18 2.94
C ASP A 197 -13.83 8.71 2.87
N TRP A 198 -12.98 7.85 2.32
CA TRP A 198 -13.19 6.40 2.38
C TRP A 198 -11.91 5.63 2.64
N LEU A 199 -12.08 4.40 3.10
CA LEU A 199 -11.02 3.41 3.18
C LEU A 199 -11.15 2.42 2.03
N GLU A 200 -10.07 2.24 1.29
CA GLU A 200 -10.01 1.25 0.22
C GLU A 200 -9.34 -0.03 0.76
N PHE A 201 -10.13 -1.10 0.90
CA PHE A 201 -9.65 -2.42 1.30
C PHE A 201 -9.27 -3.23 0.06
N ARG A 202 -7.98 -3.46 -0.12
CA ARG A 202 -7.40 -3.99 -1.37
C ARG A 202 -7.00 -5.45 -1.33
N PHE A 203 -6.97 -6.07 -0.16
CA PHE A 203 -6.53 -7.47 -0.01
C PHE A 203 -7.60 -8.50 -0.44
N TRP A 204 -8.77 -8.07 -0.93
CA TRP A 204 -9.88 -8.93 -1.32
C TRP A 204 -9.75 -9.51 -2.71
N ALA A 205 -9.96 -10.83 -2.87
CA ALA A 205 -9.89 -11.47 -4.18
C ALA A 205 -11.05 -11.03 -5.05
N GLY A 206 -10.78 -10.92 -6.36
CA GLY A 206 -11.82 -10.73 -7.36
C GLY A 206 -12.86 -11.84 -7.28
N SER A 207 -14.10 -11.49 -7.61
CA SER A 207 -15.19 -12.44 -7.61
C SER A 207 -16.29 -12.05 -8.57
N LEU A 208 -16.85 -13.05 -9.24
CA LEU A 208 -18.10 -12.93 -9.98
C LEU A 208 -19.32 -13.40 -9.18
N ASP A 209 -19.14 -13.76 -7.89
CA ASP A 209 -20.21 -14.17 -6.98
C ASP A 209 -20.61 -12.99 -6.07
N PRO A 210 -21.84 -12.47 -6.14
CA PRO A 210 -22.27 -11.34 -5.30
C PRO A 210 -22.24 -11.66 -3.80
N ALA A 211 -22.33 -12.94 -3.41
CA ALA A 211 -22.22 -13.33 -2.01
C ALA A 211 -20.81 -13.09 -1.45
N VAL A 212 -19.76 -13.25 -2.26
CA VAL A 212 -18.38 -13.00 -1.84
C VAL A 212 -18.19 -11.52 -1.51
N TRP A 213 -18.65 -10.63 -2.38
CA TRP A 213 -18.60 -9.18 -2.16
C TRP A 213 -19.37 -8.74 -0.91
N GLN A 214 -20.50 -9.36 -0.59
CA GLN A 214 -21.21 -9.09 0.66
C GLN A 214 -20.37 -9.44 1.89
N VAL A 215 -19.63 -10.55 1.87
CA VAL A 215 -18.78 -10.94 3.01
C VAL A 215 -17.59 -10.01 3.14
N HIS A 216 -16.95 -9.64 2.04
CA HIS A 216 -15.86 -8.66 2.03
C HIS A 216 -16.34 -7.32 2.62
N ALA A 217 -17.49 -6.82 2.14
CA ALA A 217 -18.10 -5.59 2.65
C ALA A 217 -18.48 -5.65 4.13
N GLU A 218 -19.06 -6.76 4.60
CA GLU A 218 -19.36 -6.97 6.03
C GLU A 218 -18.10 -6.92 6.89
N ILE A 219 -17.04 -7.62 6.49
CA ILE A 219 -15.79 -7.67 7.26
C ILE A 219 -15.13 -6.29 7.29
N SER A 220 -14.99 -5.63 6.13
CA SER A 220 -14.42 -4.28 6.03
C SER A 220 -15.18 -3.29 6.91
N ALA A 221 -16.52 -3.24 6.81
CA ALA A 221 -17.34 -2.37 7.64
C ALA A 221 -17.23 -2.70 9.14
N ALA A 222 -17.15 -3.99 9.49
CA ALA A 222 -17.06 -4.42 10.87
C ALA A 222 -15.71 -4.09 11.49
N MET A 223 -14.62 -4.13 10.72
CA MET A 223 -13.30 -3.67 11.16
C MET A 223 -13.35 -2.17 11.52
N VAL A 224 -14.01 -1.35 10.71
CA VAL A 224 -14.15 0.09 11.01
C VAL A 224 -15.02 0.33 12.25
N LEU A 225 -16.12 -0.41 12.44
CA LEU A 225 -16.91 -0.29 13.67
C LEU A 225 -16.15 -0.78 14.91
N ALA A 226 -15.41 -1.87 14.82
CA ALA A 226 -14.58 -2.36 15.92
C ALA A 226 -13.51 -1.32 16.30
N ALA A 227 -12.93 -0.63 15.33
CA ALA A 227 -11.97 0.45 15.56
C ALA A 227 -12.56 1.66 16.34
N LYS A 228 -13.88 1.87 16.27
CA LYS A 228 -14.58 2.90 17.05
C LYS A 228 -14.85 2.49 18.50
N ASP A 229 -14.74 1.21 18.87
CA ASP A 229 -15.09 0.72 20.21
C ASP A 229 -13.92 0.83 21.21
N PRO A 230 -13.96 1.75 22.19
CA PRO A 230 -12.88 1.94 23.14
C PRO A 230 -12.65 0.73 24.06
N SER A 231 -13.65 -0.15 24.22
CA SER A 231 -13.51 -1.37 25.02
C SER A 231 -12.51 -2.36 24.42
N LEU A 232 -12.24 -2.26 23.11
CA LEU A 232 -11.31 -3.12 22.38
C LEU A 232 -9.86 -2.59 22.40
N TYR A 233 -9.64 -1.32 22.74
CA TYR A 233 -8.33 -0.66 22.57
C TYR A 233 -7.21 -1.36 23.32
N ARG A 234 -7.43 -1.73 24.57
CA ARG A 234 -6.44 -2.49 25.35
C ARG A 234 -6.11 -3.83 24.69
N ARG A 235 -7.12 -4.53 24.15
CA ARG A 235 -6.92 -5.83 23.50
C ARG A 235 -6.15 -5.67 22.19
N LEU A 236 -6.41 -4.62 21.43
CA LEU A 236 -5.65 -4.30 20.22
C LEU A 236 -4.20 -3.95 20.55
N ASP A 237 -3.97 -3.13 21.58
CA ASP A 237 -2.61 -2.81 22.05
C ASP A 237 -1.83 -4.08 22.47
N GLU A 238 -2.50 -5.03 23.14
CA GLU A 238 -1.91 -6.34 23.47
C GLU A 238 -1.58 -7.18 22.23
N LEU A 239 -2.47 -7.20 21.23
CA LEU A 239 -2.26 -7.96 19.98
C LEU A 239 -1.13 -7.36 19.13
N MET A 240 -0.95 -6.05 19.17
CA MET A 240 0.12 -5.36 18.45
C MET A 240 1.53 -5.65 19.01
N ALA A 241 1.64 -6.24 20.20
CA ALA A 241 2.93 -6.69 20.73
C ALA A 241 3.46 -7.96 20.03
N ASP A 242 2.57 -8.76 19.45
CA ASP A 242 2.89 -10.00 18.72
C ASP A 242 1.82 -10.28 17.64
N PRO A 243 1.75 -9.43 16.58
CA PRO A 243 0.75 -9.53 15.54
C PRO A 243 0.99 -10.75 14.65
N ARG A 244 -0.09 -11.22 14.02
CA ARG A 244 -0.08 -12.38 13.13
C ARG A 244 0.30 -11.99 11.70
N LEU A 245 1.59 -11.69 11.50
CA LEU A 245 2.11 -11.28 10.20
C LEU A 245 1.99 -12.39 9.15
N LEU A 246 1.75 -12.00 7.90
CA LEU A 246 1.58 -12.90 6.77
C LEU A 246 2.82 -13.76 6.53
N GLY A 247 2.63 -15.08 6.48
CA GLY A 247 3.72 -16.04 6.25
C GLY A 247 4.56 -16.39 7.50
N HIS A 248 4.21 -15.82 8.65
CA HIS A 248 4.92 -16.03 9.94
C HIS A 248 4.13 -16.88 10.95
N GLU A 249 3.00 -17.43 10.52
CA GLU A 249 2.28 -18.41 11.32
C GLU A 249 3.08 -19.72 11.44
N PRO A 250 3.05 -20.40 12.61
CA PRO A 250 3.65 -21.71 12.78
C PRO A 250 3.24 -22.71 11.68
N GLU A 251 4.23 -23.36 11.04
CA GLU A 251 4.03 -24.32 9.94
C GLU A 251 3.16 -25.53 10.28
N THR A 252 2.96 -25.81 11.58
CA THR A 252 2.28 -27.00 12.09
C THR A 252 1.03 -26.66 12.91
N GLY A 253 0.20 -25.74 12.40
CA GLY A 253 -1.11 -25.47 12.98
C GLY A 253 -2.05 -26.67 12.89
N THR A 254 -2.72 -27.02 14.00
CA THR A 254 -3.89 -27.92 13.95
C THR A 254 -5.10 -27.15 13.40
N ASN A 255 -6.10 -27.85 12.86
CA ASN A 255 -7.38 -27.23 12.50
C ASN A 255 -8.01 -26.45 13.67
N GLU A 256 -7.78 -26.90 14.90
CA GLU A 256 -8.23 -26.21 16.12
C GLU A 256 -7.49 -24.88 16.33
N THR A 257 -6.18 -24.84 16.07
CA THR A 257 -5.38 -23.60 16.14
C THR A 257 -5.85 -22.62 15.06
N GLU A 258 -6.01 -23.09 13.82
CA GLU A 258 -6.51 -22.27 12.71
C GLU A 258 -7.92 -21.72 12.97
N LEU A 259 -8.81 -22.53 13.56
CA LEU A 259 -10.14 -22.08 13.94
C LEU A 259 -10.09 -21.07 15.10
N GLY A 260 -9.25 -21.32 16.11
CA GLY A 260 -9.02 -20.39 17.22
C GLY A 260 -8.60 -19.01 16.72
N ARG A 261 -7.74 -18.95 15.71
CA ARG A 261 -7.32 -17.67 15.11
C ARG A 261 -8.48 -16.90 14.48
N LEU A 262 -9.33 -17.59 13.72
CA LEU A 262 -10.53 -16.99 13.15
C LEU A 262 -11.47 -16.50 14.26
N LEU A 263 -11.70 -17.30 15.30
CA LEU A 263 -12.59 -16.94 16.40
C LEU A 263 -12.08 -15.73 17.19
N ASP A 264 -10.78 -15.59 17.38
CA ASP A 264 -10.18 -14.40 18.01
C ASP A 264 -10.49 -13.13 17.22
N PHE A 265 -10.45 -13.20 15.89
CA PHE A 265 -10.80 -12.07 15.02
C PHE A 265 -12.29 -11.76 15.06
N LEU A 266 -13.13 -12.78 14.86
CA LEU A 266 -14.59 -12.63 14.86
C LEU A 266 -15.12 -12.13 16.21
N ALA A 267 -14.43 -12.42 17.32
CA ALA A 267 -14.79 -11.92 18.64
C ALA A 267 -14.60 -10.40 18.81
N LEU A 268 -13.76 -9.77 17.99
CA LEU A 268 -13.58 -8.31 17.99
C LEU A 268 -14.56 -7.60 17.07
N LEU A 269 -15.12 -8.31 16.09
CA LEU A 269 -15.97 -7.70 15.08
C LEU A 269 -17.45 -7.73 15.51
N PRO A 270 -18.19 -6.61 15.40
CA PRO A 270 -19.62 -6.57 15.68
C PRO A 270 -20.47 -7.18 14.55
N LEU A 271 -20.09 -8.37 14.08
CA LEU A 271 -20.76 -9.08 13.00
C LEU A 271 -22.07 -9.72 13.49
N SER A 272 -23.10 -9.66 12.66
CA SER A 272 -24.34 -10.40 12.91
C SER A 272 -24.09 -11.91 12.82
N PRO A 273 -24.94 -12.77 13.41
CA PRO A 273 -24.81 -14.22 13.28
C PRO A 273 -24.80 -14.71 11.82
N ALA A 274 -25.53 -14.02 10.93
CA ALA A 274 -25.52 -14.34 9.51
C ALA A 274 -24.18 -13.97 8.86
N ALA A 275 -23.63 -12.80 9.17
CA ALA A 275 -22.33 -12.36 8.67
C ALA A 275 -21.18 -13.25 9.18
N GLN A 276 -21.21 -13.63 10.47
CA GLN A 276 -20.24 -14.58 11.04
C GLN A 276 -20.28 -15.94 10.32
N LYS A 277 -21.48 -16.46 10.03
CA LYS A 277 -21.64 -17.71 9.28
C LYS A 277 -21.00 -17.62 7.89
N LEU A 278 -21.20 -16.49 7.20
CA LEU A 278 -20.61 -16.29 5.89
C LEU A 278 -19.08 -16.13 5.96
N ALA A 279 -18.54 -15.41 6.95
CA ALA A 279 -17.10 -15.30 7.16
C ALA A 279 -16.45 -16.67 7.45
N VAL A 280 -17.09 -17.51 8.26
CA VAL A 280 -16.64 -18.89 8.52
C VAL A 280 -16.70 -19.74 7.24
N ALA A 281 -17.76 -19.60 6.45
CA ALA A 281 -17.90 -20.32 5.19
C ALA A 281 -16.84 -19.89 4.16
N LEU A 282 -16.53 -18.59 4.07
CA LEU A 282 -15.46 -18.06 3.23
C LEU A 282 -14.10 -18.62 3.68
N TYR A 283 -13.80 -18.53 4.98
CA TYR A 283 -12.56 -19.06 5.56
C TYR A 283 -12.31 -20.54 5.28
N ALA A 284 -13.38 -21.35 5.33
CA ALA A 284 -13.34 -22.77 5.01
C ALA A 284 -13.18 -23.04 3.51
N TRP A 285 -13.57 -22.09 2.66
CA TRP A 285 -13.49 -22.18 1.20
C TRP A 285 -12.17 -21.66 0.63
N THR A 286 -11.45 -20.84 1.39
CA THR A 286 -10.14 -20.30 1.05
C THR A 286 -9.00 -21.08 1.69
N SER A 287 -7.98 -21.41 0.90
CA SER A 287 -6.74 -21.99 1.42
C SER A 287 -5.89 -20.93 2.11
N PRO A 288 -5.12 -21.28 3.16
CA PRO A 288 -4.10 -20.40 3.70
C PRO A 288 -3.15 -19.91 2.62
N TRP A 289 -2.72 -18.65 2.74
CA TRP A 289 -1.61 -18.15 1.94
C TRP A 289 -0.30 -18.76 2.43
N THR A 290 0.58 -19.08 1.49
CA THR A 290 1.90 -19.69 1.72
C THR A 290 2.95 -18.96 0.89
N ASP A 291 4.19 -18.98 1.35
CA ASP A 291 5.33 -18.38 0.65
C ASP A 291 5.85 -19.24 -0.53
N GLN A 292 5.06 -20.22 -0.97
CA GLN A 292 5.39 -21.12 -2.06
C GLN A 292 5.01 -20.53 -3.43
N GLY A 293 5.97 -20.55 -4.36
CA GLY A 293 5.76 -20.11 -5.74
C GLY A 293 6.28 -18.70 -5.99
N ALA A 294 5.66 -17.99 -6.94
CA ALA A 294 6.05 -16.64 -7.38
C ALA A 294 5.21 -15.51 -6.74
N ASN A 295 4.31 -15.87 -5.82
CA ASN A 295 3.33 -14.98 -5.21
C ASN A 295 3.93 -13.94 -4.25
N ASP A 296 5.20 -14.06 -3.87
CA ASP A 296 5.93 -13.04 -3.10
C ASP A 296 7.31 -12.69 -3.72
N HIS A 297 7.36 -12.52 -5.05
CA HIS A 297 8.61 -12.17 -5.72
C HIS A 297 9.13 -10.75 -5.37
N GLN A 298 8.26 -9.88 -4.81
CA GLN A 298 8.64 -8.56 -4.26
C GLN A 298 9.01 -8.61 -2.76
N LEU A 299 9.06 -9.80 -2.15
CA LEU A 299 9.53 -9.99 -0.77
C LEU A 299 8.70 -9.25 0.29
N ARG A 300 7.43 -8.96 0.02
CA ARG A 300 6.52 -8.22 0.89
C ARG A 300 6.24 -8.98 2.18
N ALA A 301 6.02 -10.28 2.14
CA ALA A 301 5.89 -11.11 3.36
C ALA A 301 7.22 -11.33 4.10
N GLN A 302 8.36 -10.95 3.50
CA GLN A 302 9.69 -11.04 4.11
C GLN A 302 10.20 -9.70 4.65
N THR A 303 9.34 -8.66 4.67
CA THR A 303 9.72 -7.30 5.07
C THR A 303 8.75 -6.79 6.13
N VAL A 304 9.28 -6.07 7.11
CA VAL A 304 8.50 -5.21 8.02
C VAL A 304 8.85 -3.77 7.70
N ILE A 305 7.84 -2.93 7.44
CA ILE A 305 8.01 -1.49 7.23
C ILE A 305 7.55 -0.78 8.50
N GLY A 306 8.37 0.09 9.06
CA GLY A 306 8.04 0.81 10.28
C GLY A 306 6.99 1.92 10.10
N PRO A 307 6.62 2.56 11.22
CA PRO A 307 5.66 3.67 11.23
C PRO A 307 6.01 4.79 10.25
N GLY A 308 4.98 5.47 9.73
CA GLY A 308 5.16 6.55 8.76
C GLY A 308 5.74 6.07 7.43
N ALA A 309 5.60 4.78 7.11
CA ALA A 309 6.15 4.16 5.91
C ALA A 309 7.68 4.26 5.81
N ARG A 310 8.38 4.27 6.96
CA ARG A 310 9.84 4.41 7.04
C ARG A 310 10.49 3.25 7.75
N GLY A 311 11.72 2.94 7.35
CA GLY A 311 12.52 1.86 7.93
C GLY A 311 12.06 0.50 7.42
N TRP A 312 12.80 -0.01 6.44
CA TRP A 312 12.55 -1.29 5.78
C TRP A 312 13.42 -2.36 6.41
N ILE A 313 12.83 -3.23 7.21
CA ILE A 313 13.55 -4.31 7.88
C ILE A 313 13.29 -5.60 7.12
N PHE A 314 14.36 -6.27 6.73
CA PHE A 314 14.36 -7.63 6.17
C PHE A 314 14.95 -8.58 7.22
N PRO A 315 14.11 -9.21 8.05
CA PRO A 315 14.58 -10.11 9.10
C PRO A 315 15.22 -11.37 8.53
N THR A 316 15.93 -12.07 9.39
CA THR A 316 16.61 -13.33 9.10
C THR A 316 15.88 -14.50 9.74
N ARG A 317 16.20 -15.71 9.27
CA ARG A 317 15.64 -16.94 9.84
C ARG A 317 15.98 -17.06 11.32
N GLY A 318 14.94 -17.14 12.15
CA GLY A 318 15.04 -17.27 13.61
C GLY A 318 14.70 -15.99 14.37
N ASP A 319 14.61 -14.85 13.68
CA ASP A 319 14.09 -13.61 14.28
C ASP A 319 12.61 -13.78 14.63
N SER A 320 12.23 -13.33 15.82
CA SER A 320 10.84 -13.35 16.28
C SER A 320 10.11 -12.08 15.84
N VAL A 321 8.79 -12.17 15.61
CA VAL A 321 7.97 -11.00 15.28
C VAL A 321 8.11 -9.90 16.34
N PRO A 322 8.01 -10.16 17.66
CA PRO A 322 8.16 -9.12 18.68
C PRO A 322 9.51 -8.41 18.66
N ASP A 323 10.62 -9.14 18.43
CA ASP A 323 11.94 -8.54 18.37
C ASP A 323 12.09 -7.61 17.14
N VAL A 324 11.57 -8.04 15.99
CA VAL A 324 11.57 -7.22 14.76
C VAL A 324 10.74 -5.94 14.95
N LEU A 325 9.57 -6.04 15.57
CA LEU A 325 8.73 -4.87 15.87
C LEU A 325 9.38 -3.94 16.89
N GLN A 326 10.09 -4.48 17.87
CA GLN A 326 10.85 -3.68 18.83
C GLN A 326 11.95 -2.88 18.11
N ILE A 327 12.65 -3.48 17.14
CA ILE A 327 13.62 -2.76 16.31
C ILE A 327 12.90 -1.69 15.49
N SER A 328 11.83 -2.07 14.78
CA SER A 328 11.06 -1.18 13.92
C SER A 328 10.55 0.06 14.64
N GLY A 329 9.98 -0.10 15.83
CA GLY A 329 9.43 1.00 16.63
C GLY A 329 10.50 1.90 17.28
N LYS A 330 11.78 1.51 17.24
CA LYS A 330 12.89 2.31 17.75
C LYS A 330 13.66 3.05 16.67
N LEU A 331 13.57 2.63 15.40
CA LEU A 331 14.35 3.24 14.33
C LEU A 331 14.11 4.75 14.26
N GLN A 332 15.20 5.52 14.37
CA GLN A 332 15.12 6.97 14.20
C GLN A 332 14.86 7.34 12.76
N GLU A 333 14.04 8.37 12.56
CA GLU A 333 13.87 9.00 11.26
C GLU A 333 15.09 9.88 10.92
N TYR A 334 15.48 9.85 9.65
CA TYR A 334 16.55 10.67 9.12
C TYR A 334 16.03 11.46 7.94
N ALA A 335 16.00 12.79 8.08
CA ALA A 335 15.43 13.68 7.07
C ALA A 335 15.98 13.39 5.66
N GLY A 336 15.08 13.10 4.72
CA GLY A 336 15.36 12.70 3.33
C GLY A 336 16.39 11.58 3.14
N ALA A 337 16.44 10.64 4.09
CA ALA A 337 17.11 9.36 3.96
C ALA A 337 16.16 8.21 4.30
N GLU A 338 16.10 7.18 3.46
CA GLU A 338 15.37 5.95 3.73
C GLU A 338 16.32 4.86 4.24
N ILE A 339 15.90 4.07 5.22
CA ILE A 339 16.72 3.02 5.83
C ILE A 339 16.27 1.65 5.37
N VAL A 340 17.21 0.84 4.90
CA VAL A 340 17.05 -0.61 4.71
C VAL A 340 17.97 -1.34 5.66
N VAL A 341 17.38 -2.11 6.59
CA VAL A 341 18.08 -3.02 7.50
C VAL A 341 17.97 -4.44 6.94
N ALA A 342 19.11 -5.10 6.75
CA ALA A 342 19.15 -6.48 6.28
C ALA A 342 20.44 -7.18 6.71
N THR A 343 20.56 -8.48 6.46
CA THR A 343 21.78 -9.25 6.74
C THR A 343 22.30 -9.90 5.48
N ALA A 344 23.58 -9.68 5.17
CA ALA A 344 24.24 -10.39 4.07
C ALA A 344 24.68 -11.79 4.53
N SER A 345 24.48 -12.79 3.67
CA SER A 345 24.96 -14.14 3.90
C SER A 345 26.50 -14.19 3.97
N PRO A 346 27.11 -14.78 5.01
CA PRO A 346 28.56 -14.86 5.13
C PRO A 346 29.23 -15.49 3.91
N GLY A 347 30.16 -14.75 3.28
CA GLY A 347 30.94 -15.21 2.13
C GLY A 347 30.16 -15.37 0.82
N ARG A 348 28.86 -15.05 0.80
CA ARG A 348 28.00 -15.17 -0.40
C ARG A 348 27.54 -13.77 -0.85
N ARG A 349 27.00 -13.70 -2.07
CA ARG A 349 26.40 -12.46 -2.63
C ARG A 349 24.88 -12.51 -2.53
N THR A 350 24.39 -12.81 -1.34
CA THR A 350 22.97 -13.03 -1.05
C THR A 350 22.59 -12.29 0.24
N VAL A 351 21.33 -11.90 0.35
CA VAL A 351 20.69 -11.36 1.56
C VAL A 351 19.92 -12.51 2.21
N GLU A 352 20.12 -12.72 3.51
CA GLU A 352 19.35 -13.68 4.31
C GLU A 352 17.88 -13.26 4.36
N MET A 353 16.97 -14.23 4.32
CA MET A 353 15.51 -13.99 4.35
C MET A 353 14.92 -14.63 5.60
N TRP A 354 13.73 -14.17 5.97
CA TRP A 354 13.06 -14.61 7.20
C TRP A 354 12.58 -16.06 7.12
N ARG A 355 11.93 -16.44 6.01
CA ARG A 355 11.31 -17.77 5.83
C ARG A 355 11.94 -18.56 4.67
N ARG A 356 12.17 -17.90 3.53
CA ARG A 356 12.69 -18.56 2.31
C ARG A 356 14.23 -18.60 2.23
N ASP A 357 14.71 -19.12 1.10
CA ASP A 357 16.15 -19.14 0.79
C ASP A 357 16.73 -17.73 0.59
N PRO A 358 18.04 -17.53 0.87
CA PRO A 358 18.70 -16.26 0.66
C PRO A 358 18.59 -15.74 -0.77
N VAL A 359 18.31 -14.45 -0.94
CA VAL A 359 18.07 -13.81 -2.25
C VAL A 359 19.38 -13.20 -2.78
N PRO A 360 19.77 -13.43 -4.05
CA PRO A 360 20.95 -12.79 -4.64
C PRO A 360 20.88 -11.26 -4.60
N PHE A 361 22.02 -10.59 -4.39
CA PHE A 361 22.09 -9.12 -4.32
C PHE A 361 21.42 -8.40 -5.49
N ALA A 362 21.56 -8.92 -6.71
CA ALA A 362 20.90 -8.35 -7.89
C ALA A 362 19.37 -8.49 -7.83
N GLY A 363 18.85 -9.62 -7.35
CA GLY A 363 17.42 -9.81 -7.15
C GLY A 363 16.88 -8.88 -6.05
N PHE A 364 17.60 -8.77 -4.95
CA PHE A 364 17.25 -7.88 -3.84
C PHE A 364 17.25 -6.39 -4.27
N ALA A 365 18.25 -5.97 -5.06
CA ALA A 365 18.30 -4.61 -5.61
C ALA A 365 17.10 -4.28 -6.50
N LYS A 366 16.70 -5.21 -7.37
CA LYS A 366 15.49 -5.07 -8.20
C LYS A 366 14.21 -4.97 -7.37
N VAL A 367 14.12 -5.71 -6.27
CA VAL A 367 13.00 -5.60 -5.34
C VAL A 367 12.92 -4.20 -4.75
N LEU A 368 14.03 -3.66 -4.25
CA LEU A 368 14.05 -2.31 -3.68
C LEU A 368 13.64 -1.25 -4.70
N ALA A 369 14.10 -1.39 -5.95
CA ALA A 369 13.72 -0.50 -7.05
C ALA A 369 12.22 -0.63 -7.39
N ALA A 370 11.72 -1.86 -7.57
CA ALA A 370 10.32 -2.12 -7.90
C ALA A 370 9.35 -1.64 -6.81
N ARG A 371 9.76 -1.70 -5.53
CA ARG A 371 8.98 -1.22 -4.40
C ARG A 371 9.11 0.27 -4.13
N GLY A 372 9.89 1.00 -4.94
CA GLY A 372 10.03 2.45 -4.82
C GLY A 372 10.53 2.90 -3.44
N VAL A 373 11.46 2.15 -2.82
CA VAL A 373 11.86 2.33 -1.41
C VAL A 373 12.22 3.78 -1.05
N THR A 374 12.71 4.58 -2.00
CA THR A 374 13.11 5.97 -1.75
C THR A 374 12.02 7.01 -1.93
N GLY A 375 10.78 6.64 -2.25
CA GLY A 375 9.68 7.57 -2.56
C GLY A 375 9.49 8.65 -1.49
N ASN A 376 9.28 8.25 -0.23
CA ASN A 376 9.06 9.17 0.89
C ASN A 376 10.25 10.12 1.10
N ALA A 377 11.47 9.58 1.05
CA ALA A 377 12.68 10.38 1.17
C ALA A 377 12.85 11.35 -0.01
N ALA A 378 12.49 10.95 -1.23
CA ALA A 378 12.54 11.78 -2.44
C ALA A 378 11.57 12.95 -2.37
N ASP A 379 10.34 12.71 -1.93
CA ASP A 379 9.34 13.77 -1.77
C ASP A 379 9.76 14.77 -0.70
N GLU A 380 10.25 14.31 0.44
CA GLU A 380 10.78 15.20 1.48
C GLU A 380 11.98 16.02 0.98
N ALA A 381 12.95 15.36 0.35
CA ALA A 381 14.18 15.99 -0.14
C ALA A 381 13.89 17.05 -1.22
N LYS A 382 12.89 16.80 -2.09
CA LYS A 382 12.42 17.75 -3.10
C LYS A 382 11.94 19.06 -2.48
N HIS A 383 11.22 19.02 -1.37
CA HIS A 383 10.74 20.22 -0.67
C HIS A 383 11.87 20.96 0.05
N ALA A 384 12.86 20.23 0.56
CA ALA A 384 13.97 20.79 1.31
C ALA A 384 15.19 21.19 0.46
N GLY A 385 15.16 20.91 -0.86
CA GLY A 385 16.21 21.33 -1.79
C GLY A 385 17.50 20.52 -1.70
N PHE A 386 17.42 19.25 -1.30
CA PHE A 386 18.55 18.32 -1.30
C PHE A 386 18.20 17.00 -2.00
N GLU A 387 19.19 16.13 -2.22
CA GLU A 387 19.01 14.83 -2.88
C GLU A 387 18.73 13.73 -1.85
N ALA A 388 17.70 12.92 -2.10
CA ALA A 388 17.35 11.78 -1.25
C ALA A 388 18.44 10.72 -1.24
N ARG A 389 18.55 10.01 -0.12
CA ARG A 389 19.55 8.95 0.08
C ARG A 389 18.90 7.65 0.49
N LEU A 390 19.48 6.55 0.04
CA LEU A 390 19.18 5.22 0.57
C LEU A 390 20.30 4.79 1.51
N VAL A 391 19.96 4.40 2.73
CA VAL A 391 20.89 3.87 3.72
C VAL A 391 20.76 2.35 3.75
N LEU A 392 21.86 1.63 3.53
CA LEU A 392 21.93 0.18 3.72
C LEU A 392 22.65 -0.15 5.02
N ALA A 393 21.86 -0.34 6.06
CA ALA A 393 22.27 -0.83 7.37
C ALA A 393 22.42 -2.36 7.33
N VAL A 394 23.45 -2.85 6.61
CA VAL A 394 23.59 -4.28 6.31
C VAL A 394 24.85 -4.90 6.92
N SER A 395 24.66 -5.83 7.85
CA SER A 395 25.78 -6.53 8.48
C SER A 395 26.49 -7.47 7.48
N GLY A 396 27.81 -7.33 7.33
CA GLY A 396 28.67 -8.32 6.67
C GLY A 396 28.74 -8.26 5.13
N GLY A 397 28.24 -7.21 4.48
CA GLY A 397 28.31 -7.11 3.01
C GLY A 397 27.81 -5.83 2.34
N ALA A 398 27.52 -4.77 3.09
CA ALA A 398 26.78 -3.61 2.57
C ALA A 398 27.44 -2.93 1.37
N ALA A 399 28.78 -2.80 1.30
CA ALA A 399 29.44 -2.18 0.16
C ALA A 399 29.21 -2.91 -1.17
N ARG A 400 29.20 -4.26 -1.16
CA ARG A 400 28.98 -5.05 -2.38
C ARG A 400 27.51 -5.09 -2.78
N LEU A 401 26.62 -5.08 -1.80
CA LEU A 401 25.18 -4.95 -2.04
C LEU A 401 24.85 -3.55 -2.56
N GLY A 402 25.42 -2.50 -1.96
CA GLY A 402 25.24 -1.11 -2.33
C GLY A 402 25.56 -0.81 -3.78
N LEU A 403 26.61 -1.43 -4.35
CA LEU A 403 26.89 -1.30 -5.78
C LEU A 403 25.77 -1.87 -6.67
N ALA A 404 25.14 -2.99 -6.26
CA ALA A 404 24.01 -3.55 -6.99
C ALA A 404 22.75 -2.69 -6.81
N VAL A 405 22.48 -2.23 -5.60
CA VAL A 405 21.33 -1.37 -5.27
C VAL A 405 21.43 -0.03 -5.99
N MET A 406 22.58 0.64 -5.94
CA MET A 406 22.82 1.91 -6.63
C MET A 406 22.62 1.80 -8.15
N ALA A 407 22.97 0.65 -8.76
CA ALA A 407 22.78 0.42 -10.18
C ALA A 407 21.30 0.27 -10.58
N GLU A 408 20.44 -0.22 -9.68
CA GLU A 408 19.01 -0.42 -9.95
C GLU A 408 18.16 0.80 -9.49
N VAL A 409 18.43 1.35 -8.30
CA VAL A 409 17.63 2.43 -7.68
C VAL A 409 18.10 3.83 -8.15
N SER A 410 19.33 3.96 -8.64
CA SER A 410 19.88 5.21 -9.21
C SER A 410 19.89 6.42 -8.26
N VAL A 411 20.02 6.19 -6.96
CA VAL A 411 20.18 7.22 -5.91
C VAL A 411 21.51 7.05 -5.18
N PRO A 412 22.07 8.11 -4.56
CA PRO A 412 23.20 7.95 -3.66
C PRO A 412 22.87 6.98 -2.53
N THR A 413 23.76 6.02 -2.29
CA THR A 413 23.57 4.96 -1.29
C THR A 413 24.64 5.05 -0.22
N VAL A 414 24.22 5.26 1.04
CA VAL A 414 25.11 5.24 2.21
C VAL A 414 25.12 3.83 2.79
N VAL A 415 26.29 3.20 2.88
CA VAL A 415 26.45 1.80 3.25
C VAL A 415 27.42 1.63 4.42
N THR A 416 27.22 0.59 5.21
CA THR A 416 28.14 0.25 6.30
C THR A 416 29.42 -0.42 5.79
N HIS A 417 30.55 -0.12 6.43
CA HIS A 417 31.83 -0.79 6.18
C HIS A 417 32.10 -1.97 7.15
N GLY A 418 31.15 -2.28 8.05
CA GLY A 418 31.31 -3.28 9.10
C GLY A 418 30.00 -3.92 9.57
N ARG A 419 29.97 -4.37 10.83
CA ARG A 419 28.75 -4.82 11.50
C ARG A 419 27.89 -3.60 11.85
N VAL A 420 26.59 -3.85 11.97
CA VAL A 420 25.58 -2.83 12.27
C VAL A 420 24.83 -3.23 13.50
N GLN A 421 24.54 -2.26 14.36
CA GLN A 421 23.65 -2.41 15.50
C GLN A 421 22.65 -1.27 15.53
N VAL A 422 21.43 -1.57 15.94
CA VAL A 422 20.44 -0.58 16.36
C VAL A 422 20.56 -0.47 17.88
N THR A 423 20.87 0.72 18.38
CA THR A 423 21.06 0.97 19.81
C THR A 423 19.71 1.02 20.54
N GLU A 424 19.74 1.02 21.88
CA GLU A 424 18.52 1.05 22.69
C GLU A 424 17.68 2.32 22.44
N ASP A 425 18.33 3.44 22.13
CA ASP A 425 17.74 4.73 21.75
C ASP A 425 17.46 4.88 20.25
N GLY A 426 17.59 3.79 19.48
CA GLY A 426 17.17 3.76 18.07
C GLY A 426 18.18 4.26 17.04
N ARG A 427 19.36 4.71 17.49
CA ARG A 427 20.44 5.11 16.59
C ARG A 427 20.99 3.90 15.87
N ILE A 428 21.49 4.12 14.66
CA ILE A 428 22.18 3.07 13.89
C ILE A 428 23.68 3.35 13.94
N GLU A 429 24.42 2.40 14.49
CA GLU A 429 25.86 2.47 14.61
C GLU A 429 26.51 1.35 13.81
N SER A 430 27.66 1.64 13.20
CA SER A 430 28.55 0.63 12.64
C SER A 430 29.80 0.49 13.51
N ASP A 431 30.35 -0.72 13.60
CA ASP A 431 31.67 -0.94 14.25
C ASP A 431 32.84 -0.41 13.41
N SER A 432 32.56 0.10 12.22
CA SER A 432 33.48 0.79 11.32
C SER A 432 32.81 2.05 10.77
N GLU A 433 33.31 2.59 9.66
CA GLU A 433 32.76 3.80 9.07
C GLU A 433 31.57 3.55 8.11
N TRP A 434 30.88 4.63 7.78
CA TRP A 434 29.92 4.68 6.68
C TRP A 434 30.58 5.20 5.39
N ILE A 435 30.10 4.69 4.25
CA ILE A 435 30.59 5.04 2.92
C ILE A 435 29.42 5.46 2.04
N GLU A 436 29.48 6.61 1.37
CA GLU A 436 28.53 6.98 0.33
C GLU A 436 29.03 6.51 -1.04
N LEU A 437 28.17 5.76 -1.73
CA LEU A 437 28.31 5.35 -3.12
C LEU A 437 27.43 6.27 -3.96
N ARG A 438 27.97 6.75 -5.09
CA ARG A 438 27.28 7.68 -5.98
C ARG A 438 27.08 7.10 -7.38
N PRO A 439 25.91 7.33 -8.00
CA PRO A 439 25.71 7.03 -9.42
C PRO A 439 26.80 7.67 -10.29
N GLY A 440 27.21 7.00 -11.36
CA GLY A 440 28.21 7.54 -12.30
C GLY A 440 29.67 7.23 -11.97
N GLY A 441 29.95 6.45 -10.91
CA GLY A 441 31.30 5.92 -10.65
C GLY A 441 32.28 6.92 -10.04
N GLU A 442 31.77 7.97 -9.39
CA GLU A 442 32.58 8.84 -8.54
C GLU A 442 33.28 8.03 -7.44
N GLN A 443 34.43 8.52 -6.95
CA GLN A 443 35.12 7.86 -5.86
C GLN A 443 34.21 7.81 -4.61
N PRO A 444 34.07 6.65 -3.95
CA PRO A 444 33.27 6.55 -2.73
C PRO A 444 33.72 7.54 -1.66
N LEU A 445 32.76 8.25 -1.07
CA LEU A 445 33.03 9.18 0.03
C LEU A 445 33.03 8.40 1.36
N ARG A 446 34.19 8.38 2.01
CA ARG A 446 34.42 7.75 3.32
C ARG A 446 34.20 8.79 4.42
N THR A 447 33.27 8.50 5.33
CA THR A 447 32.86 9.47 6.38
C THR A 447 33.76 9.39 7.63
N GLY A 448 34.47 8.27 7.84
CA GLY A 448 35.31 8.08 9.03
C GLY A 448 34.58 8.09 10.38
N VAL A 449 33.24 8.08 10.40
CA VAL A 449 32.41 8.06 11.61
C VAL A 449 31.54 6.82 11.67
N THR A 450 31.20 6.40 12.88
CA THR A 450 30.46 5.15 13.18
C THR A 450 28.95 5.37 13.33
N ASP A 451 28.54 6.56 13.74
CA ASP A 451 27.13 6.95 13.94
C ASP A 451 26.51 7.43 12.62
N LEU A 452 25.32 6.89 12.28
CA LEU A 452 24.64 7.18 11.00
C LEU A 452 24.23 8.66 10.87
N ARG A 453 23.79 9.32 11.96
CA ARG A 453 23.41 10.74 11.90
C ARG A 453 24.61 11.58 11.49
N GLN A 454 25.75 11.36 12.17
CA GLN A 454 26.99 12.05 11.86
C GLN A 454 27.47 11.76 10.44
N ALA A 455 27.33 10.52 9.97
CA ALA A 455 27.66 10.15 8.60
C ALA A 455 26.81 10.94 7.59
N LEU A 456 25.49 10.99 7.81
CA LEU A 456 24.55 11.73 6.96
C LEU A 456 24.84 13.24 6.94
N ASP A 457 25.15 13.84 8.10
CA ASP A 457 25.54 15.25 8.18
C ASP A 457 26.78 15.55 7.33
N GLN A 458 27.77 14.66 7.32
CA GLN A 458 28.97 14.82 6.50
C GLN A 458 28.71 14.68 5.00
N VAL A 459 27.91 13.68 4.57
CA VAL A 459 27.60 13.52 3.14
C VAL A 459 26.77 14.68 2.61
N TRP A 460 25.85 15.23 3.41
CA TRP A 460 25.12 16.44 3.04
C TRP A 460 26.01 17.66 2.96
N ALA A 461 26.92 17.85 3.93
CA ALA A 461 27.89 18.95 3.88
C ALA A 461 28.81 18.86 2.65
N HIS A 462 29.13 17.64 2.19
CA HIS A 462 29.91 17.43 0.97
C HIS A 462 29.10 17.69 -0.31
N ALA A 463 27.81 17.33 -0.31
CA ALA A 463 26.91 17.50 -1.44
C ALA A 463 26.41 18.95 -1.61
N ALA A 464 26.41 19.75 -0.55
CA ALA A 464 26.00 21.14 -0.61
C ALA A 464 26.77 21.88 -1.71
N PRO A 465 26.10 22.64 -2.59
CA PRO A 465 26.77 23.41 -3.61
C PRO A 465 27.79 24.30 -2.94
N LYS A 466 29.08 24.12 -3.28
CA LYS A 466 30.14 25.00 -2.79
C LYS A 466 29.68 26.43 -3.12
N PRO A 467 29.62 27.35 -2.13
CA PRO A 467 29.27 28.73 -2.42
C PRO A 467 30.19 29.17 -3.55
N GLN A 468 29.61 29.48 -4.72
CA GLN A 468 30.39 30.04 -5.81
C GLN A 468 31.05 31.27 -5.22
N ALA A 469 32.38 31.23 -5.11
CA ALA A 469 33.15 32.38 -4.69
C ALA A 469 32.67 33.53 -5.56
N ALA A 470 32.02 34.53 -4.95
CA ALA A 470 31.49 35.66 -5.67
C ALA A 470 32.61 36.17 -6.56
N ALA A 471 32.41 36.08 -7.88
CA ALA A 471 33.38 36.60 -8.82
C ALA A 471 33.68 38.05 -8.37
N PRO A 472 34.95 38.45 -8.20
CA PRO A 472 35.27 39.78 -7.75
C PRO A 472 34.59 40.77 -8.69
N GLY A 473 33.54 41.43 -8.20
CA GLY A 473 32.71 42.28 -9.01
C GLY A 473 33.59 43.38 -9.62
N PRO A 474 33.44 43.71 -10.91
CA PRO A 474 34.16 44.82 -11.48
C PRO A 474 33.80 46.09 -10.71
N SER A 475 34.84 46.77 -10.22
CA SER A 475 34.77 48.13 -9.69
C SER A 475 34.13 49.04 -10.75
N ALA A 476 32.83 49.32 -10.59
CA ALA A 476 32.10 50.27 -11.40
C ALA A 476 31.93 51.56 -10.61
N ALA A 477 32.83 52.51 -10.87
CA ALA A 477 32.61 53.91 -10.56
C ALA A 477 31.36 54.41 -11.31
N TRP A 478 30.42 55.00 -10.58
CA TRP A 478 29.34 55.78 -11.14
C TRP A 478 29.49 57.24 -10.70
N PRO A 479 29.29 58.19 -11.62
CA PRO A 479 28.63 59.42 -11.27
C PRO A 479 27.32 59.58 -12.07
N GLY A 480 26.25 59.88 -11.33
CA GLY A 480 25.42 61.03 -11.66
C GLY A 480 24.18 60.85 -12.55
N PHE A 481 23.03 61.02 -11.88
CA PHE A 481 21.86 61.82 -12.28
C PHE A 481 20.91 61.36 -13.40
N GLY A 482 19.63 61.19 -12.99
CA GLY A 482 18.55 62.02 -13.56
C GLY A 482 17.26 61.32 -14.00
N GLY A 483 16.18 61.46 -13.21
CA GLY A 483 14.90 61.94 -13.74
C GLY A 483 13.76 60.95 -14.07
N THR A 484 12.94 60.66 -13.05
CA THR A 484 11.44 60.77 -12.99
C THR A 484 10.49 59.99 -13.93
N PRO A 485 9.21 59.79 -13.51
CA PRO A 485 8.48 58.52 -13.64
C PRO A 485 7.31 58.57 -14.65
N PHE A 486 6.77 57.40 -14.99
CA PHE A 486 5.39 57.28 -15.50
C PHE A 486 4.65 56.10 -14.87
N LEU A 487 3.52 56.44 -14.24
CA LEU A 487 2.40 55.58 -13.90
C LEU A 487 1.46 55.52 -15.11
N THR A 488 0.95 54.34 -15.48
CA THR A 488 -0.41 54.23 -16.04
C THR A 488 -1.06 52.88 -15.76
N LEU A 489 -2.36 52.97 -15.52
CA LEU A 489 -3.32 51.98 -15.02
C LEU A 489 -3.84 50.98 -16.06
N ALA A 490 -4.31 49.85 -15.53
CA ALA A 490 -5.47 49.03 -15.86
C ALA A 490 -6.07 49.04 -17.29
N GLY A 491 -6.29 47.83 -17.82
CA GLY A 491 -7.21 47.54 -18.91
C GLY A 491 -7.80 46.13 -18.74
N ALA A 492 -9.13 46.07 -18.64
CA ALA A 492 -9.93 44.88 -18.45
C ALA A 492 -10.30 44.18 -19.79
N GLY A 493 -10.60 42.88 -19.72
CA GLY A 493 -11.79 42.30 -20.36
C GLY A 493 -11.66 41.52 -21.69
N ALA A 494 -11.75 40.19 -21.56
CA ALA A 494 -12.45 39.21 -22.43
C ALA A 494 -11.88 38.89 -23.85
N PRO A 495 -12.22 37.74 -24.50
CA PRO A 495 -13.23 36.74 -24.15
C PRO A 495 -12.77 35.26 -24.15
N ALA A 496 -13.68 34.40 -23.69
CA ALA A 496 -13.62 32.94 -23.74
C ALA A 496 -13.63 32.40 -25.18
N SER A 497 -12.85 31.35 -25.41
CA SER A 497 -12.87 30.52 -26.61
C SER A 497 -13.45 29.12 -26.29
N PRO A 498 -14.11 28.47 -27.26
CA PRO A 498 -14.97 27.31 -27.03
C PRO A 498 -14.18 26.03 -26.77
N GLY A 499 -14.81 25.13 -26.01
CA GLY A 499 -14.28 23.82 -25.65
C GLY A 499 -13.90 22.97 -26.86
N VAL A 500 -12.67 22.48 -26.83
CA VAL A 500 -12.18 21.41 -27.69
C VAL A 500 -12.35 20.11 -26.91
N ALA A 501 -13.07 19.16 -27.50
CA ALA A 501 -13.20 17.80 -26.99
C ALA A 501 -11.81 17.16 -26.89
N VAL A 502 -11.48 16.64 -25.72
CA VAL A 502 -10.26 15.86 -25.48
C VAL A 502 -10.49 14.45 -26.05
N PRO A 503 -9.55 13.90 -26.85
CA PRO A 503 -9.62 12.50 -27.31
C PRO A 503 -9.58 11.53 -26.12
N SER A 504 -10.31 10.42 -26.23
CA SER A 504 -10.56 9.42 -25.18
C SER A 504 -9.40 8.46 -24.87
N ASP A 505 -8.16 8.82 -25.20
CA ASP A 505 -7.00 7.96 -24.96
C ASP A 505 -6.16 8.60 -23.85
N GLN A 506 -6.50 8.28 -22.59
CA GLN A 506 -5.75 8.40 -21.33
C GLN A 506 -6.70 8.67 -20.15
N VAL A 507 -7.46 7.65 -19.77
CA VAL A 507 -8.00 7.55 -18.41
C VAL A 507 -7.37 6.30 -17.82
N SER A 508 -6.28 6.44 -17.04
CA SER A 508 -5.91 5.36 -16.12
C SER A 508 -6.95 5.32 -14.99
N SER A 509 -7.05 4.20 -14.28
CA SER A 509 -7.89 4.09 -13.08
C SER A 509 -7.64 5.23 -12.08
N ASP A 510 -6.44 5.82 -12.08
CA ASP A 510 -6.07 6.98 -11.24
C ASP A 510 -6.76 8.31 -11.63
N ASN A 511 -7.47 8.38 -12.76
CA ASN A 511 -8.16 9.58 -13.26
C ASN A 511 -9.70 9.51 -13.11
N VAL A 512 -10.26 8.49 -12.47
CA VAL A 512 -11.68 8.45 -12.17
C VAL A 512 -11.95 9.46 -11.05
N ASN A 513 -12.44 10.64 -11.44
CA ASN A 513 -12.83 11.67 -10.49
C ASN A 513 -14.10 11.22 -9.78
N TRP A 514 -13.94 10.68 -8.58
CA TRP A 514 -15.00 10.46 -7.60
C TRP A 514 -15.51 11.79 -7.05
N SER A 515 -16.03 12.66 -7.92
CA SER A 515 -16.57 13.92 -7.47
C SER A 515 -17.93 13.68 -6.81
N TRP A 516 -17.95 13.71 -5.49
CA TRP A 516 -19.15 13.85 -4.67
C TRP A 516 -19.89 15.11 -5.10
N ARG A 517 -21.06 14.97 -5.73
CA ARG A 517 -21.95 16.09 -6.08
C ARG A 517 -23.16 16.13 -5.18
#